data_AF-A0A535Q1X7-F1
#
_entry.id   AF-A0A535Q1X7-F1
#
_cell.length_a   1.000
_cell.length_b   1.000
_cell.length_c   1.000
_cell.angle_alpha   90.00
_cell.angle_beta   90.00
_cell.angle_gamma   90.00
#
_symmetry.space_group_name_H-M   'P 1'
#
loop_
_entity.id
_entity.type
_entity.pdbx_description
1 polymer ?
#
loop_
_entity_poly.entity_id
_entity_poly.type
_entity_poly.pdbx_seq_one_letter_code
_entity_poly.pdbx_strand_id
1 'polypeptide(L)'
;MQPPGAYGAQPQFSADGKWFWNGQQWVSSLSPDGRYRWTGSAWVPVRKMFLGDHANQSIACAVVGLACAPFFPFGLWVGWKAYRELPWKRTQAAVGMILNTAGCGLWVVTIVYRIAVAMSAR
;
A
#
# COMPACT_ATOMS: atom_id res chain seq x y z
N MET A 1 -9.89 41.19 12.10
CA MET A 1 -10.16 42.29 11.15
C MET A 1 -9.31 42.05 9.90
N GLN A 2 -9.80 42.45 8.71
CA GLN A 2 -9.29 42.23 7.32
C GLN A 2 -10.00 41.08 6.56
N PRO A 3 -10.35 41.22 5.25
CA PRO A 3 -10.97 42.36 4.56
C PRO A 3 -12.22 41.96 3.72
N PRO A 4 -13.05 42.91 3.26
CA PRO A 4 -14.16 42.65 2.33
C PRO A 4 -13.64 42.63 0.88
N GLY A 5 -13.81 41.53 0.14
CA GLY A 5 -13.38 41.49 -1.26
C GLY A 5 -13.74 40.22 -2.04
N ALA A 6 -14.62 40.42 -3.02
CA ALA A 6 -14.75 39.70 -4.30
C ALA A 6 -15.15 38.21 -4.30
N TYR A 7 -16.45 37.97 -4.54
CA TYR A 7 -17.03 36.67 -4.93
C TYR A 7 -16.67 36.29 -6.38
N GLY A 8 -15.37 36.13 -6.68
CA GLY A 8 -14.89 35.78 -8.03
C GLY A 8 -13.62 34.94 -8.08
N ALA A 9 -13.05 34.55 -6.94
CA ALA A 9 -11.79 33.82 -6.88
C ALA A 9 -11.97 32.45 -6.21
N GLN A 10 -11.19 31.49 -6.68
CA GLN A 10 -11.06 30.10 -6.25
C GLN A 10 -11.53 29.82 -4.80
N PRO A 11 -12.32 28.74 -4.57
CA PRO A 11 -12.82 28.39 -3.25
C PRO A 11 -11.69 28.19 -2.26
N GLN A 12 -11.74 28.94 -1.16
CA GLN A 12 -10.71 28.95 -0.14
C GLN A 12 -10.87 27.72 0.76
N PHE A 13 -9.89 26.81 0.71
CA PHE A 13 -9.81 25.67 1.62
C PHE A 13 -9.00 26.03 2.87
N SER A 14 -9.30 25.35 3.98
CA SER A 14 -8.44 25.38 5.18
C SER A 14 -7.08 24.73 4.89
N ALA A 15 -6.07 25.04 5.71
CA ALA A 15 -4.71 24.49 5.53
C ALA A 15 -4.67 22.96 5.58
N ASP A 16 -5.57 22.32 6.33
CA ASP A 16 -5.73 20.87 6.40
C ASP A 16 -6.65 20.29 5.31
N GLY A 17 -7.24 21.14 4.47
CA GLY A 17 -8.15 20.77 3.37
C GLY A 17 -9.46 20.13 3.82
N LYS A 18 -9.80 20.17 5.12
CA LYS A 18 -11.02 19.58 5.68
C LYS A 18 -12.23 20.52 5.61
N TRP A 19 -12.00 21.80 5.43
CA TRP A 19 -13.04 22.82 5.38
C TRP A 19 -12.88 23.67 4.13
N PHE A 20 -13.99 24.15 3.59
CA PHE A 20 -14.01 25.16 2.55
C PHE A 20 -14.91 26.32 2.98
N TRP A 21 -14.55 27.53 2.55
CA TRP A 21 -15.36 28.71 2.77
C TRP A 21 -16.48 28.78 1.75
N ASN A 22 -17.74 28.81 2.21
CA ASN A 22 -18.90 28.91 1.32
C ASN A 22 -19.35 30.36 1.06
N GLY A 23 -18.61 31.36 1.55
CA GLY A 23 -18.99 32.78 1.50
C GLY A 23 -19.59 33.32 2.80
N GLN A 24 -20.08 32.45 3.69
CA GLN A 24 -20.69 32.83 4.97
C GLN A 24 -20.00 32.18 6.18
N GLN A 25 -19.60 30.92 6.03
CA GLN A 25 -19.02 30.11 7.10
C GLN A 25 -18.08 29.03 6.54
N TRP A 26 -17.24 28.48 7.42
CA TRP A 26 -16.44 27.28 7.12
C TRP A 26 -17.34 26.04 7.15
N VAL A 27 -17.40 25.32 6.03
CA VAL A 27 -18.21 24.10 5.87
C VAL A 27 -17.29 22.91 5.58
N SER A 28 -17.65 21.73 6.08
CA SER A 28 -16.89 20.49 5.82
C SER A 28 -16.73 20.26 4.32
N SER A 29 -15.50 19.99 3.88
CA SER A 29 -15.22 19.57 2.50
C SER A 29 -15.64 18.13 2.23
N LEU A 30 -16.07 17.38 3.24
CA LEU A 30 -16.69 16.07 3.14
C LEU A 30 -18.21 16.16 3.30
N SER A 31 -18.94 15.43 2.48
CA SER A 31 -20.39 15.29 2.60
C SER A 31 -20.75 14.63 3.94
N PRO A 32 -21.98 14.86 4.46
CA PRO A 32 -22.39 14.28 5.75
C PRO A 32 -22.31 12.74 5.81
N ASP A 33 -22.49 12.08 4.67
CA ASP A 33 -22.37 10.62 4.52
C ASP A 33 -20.93 10.15 4.25
N GLY A 34 -19.98 11.08 4.10
CA GLY A 34 -18.57 10.81 3.84
C GLY A 34 -18.28 10.20 2.47
N ARG A 35 -19.25 10.19 1.54
CA ARG A 35 -19.12 9.59 0.21
C ARG A 35 -18.57 10.54 -0.84
N TYR A 36 -18.67 11.84 -0.63
CA TYR A 36 -18.25 12.86 -1.57
C TYR A 36 -17.34 13.90 -0.90
N ARG A 37 -16.40 14.44 -1.67
CA ARG A 37 -15.53 15.54 -1.27
C ARG A 37 -15.71 16.72 -2.22
N TRP A 38 -15.89 17.91 -1.66
CA TRP A 38 -15.94 19.16 -2.42
C TRP A 38 -14.54 19.49 -2.94
N THR A 39 -14.41 19.63 -4.25
CA THR A 39 -13.16 19.99 -4.93
C THR A 39 -13.03 21.48 -5.16
N GLY A 40 -14.06 22.26 -4.80
CA GLY A 40 -14.14 23.67 -5.09
C GLY A 40 -15.12 24.01 -6.21
N SER A 41 -15.27 23.12 -7.18
CA SER A 41 -16.22 23.29 -8.28
C SER A 41 -17.31 22.23 -8.29
N ALA A 42 -17.04 21.04 -7.72
CA ALA A 42 -17.98 19.93 -7.71
C ALA A 42 -17.80 19.02 -6.49
N TRP A 43 -18.83 18.26 -6.16
CA TRP A 43 -18.75 17.12 -5.26
C TRP A 43 -18.26 15.91 -6.03
N VAL A 44 -17.08 15.41 -5.68
CA VAL A 44 -16.46 14.24 -6.33
C VAL A 44 -16.49 13.05 -5.36
N PRO A 45 -16.79 11.81 -5.82
CA PRO A 45 -16.80 10.65 -4.96
C PRO A 45 -15.45 10.43 -4.27
N VAL A 46 -15.48 10.15 -2.97
CA VAL A 46 -14.31 9.70 -2.21
C VAL A 46 -14.06 8.24 -2.59
N ARG A 47 -13.03 7.99 -3.39
CA ARG A 47 -12.55 6.62 -3.62
C ARG A 47 -11.88 6.11 -2.34
N LYS A 48 -12.66 5.47 -1.46
CA LYS A 48 -12.09 4.64 -0.39
C LYS A 48 -11.60 3.34 -1.02
N MET A 49 -10.31 3.25 -1.28
CA MET A 49 -9.71 1.99 -1.71
C MET A 49 -9.83 0.98 -0.57
N PHE A 50 -10.13 -0.28 -0.90
CA PHE A 50 -10.43 -1.35 0.08
C PHE A 50 -9.34 -1.55 1.14
N LEU A 51 -8.08 -1.23 0.81
CA LEU A 51 -6.93 -1.31 1.71
C LEU A 51 -6.37 0.07 2.12
N GLY A 52 -7.08 1.16 1.84
CA GLY A 52 -6.59 2.54 2.05
C GLY A 52 -5.62 3.00 0.95
N ASP A 53 -4.89 4.09 1.23
CA ASP A 53 -3.94 4.72 0.30
C ASP A 53 -2.76 3.80 -0.04
N HIS A 54 -1.94 4.20 -1.03
CA HIS A 54 -0.76 3.45 -1.48
C HIS A 54 0.20 3.06 -0.34
N ALA A 55 0.29 3.89 0.70
CA ALA A 55 1.06 3.59 1.91
C ALA A 55 0.54 2.33 2.63
N ASN A 56 -0.76 2.25 2.92
CA ASN A 56 -1.35 1.07 3.57
C ASN A 56 -1.27 -0.17 2.68
N GLN A 57 -1.41 -0.01 1.36
CA GLN A 57 -1.22 -1.11 0.40
C GLN A 57 0.21 -1.66 0.46
N SER A 58 1.22 -0.78 0.58
CA SER A 58 2.62 -1.20 0.70
C SER A 58 2.90 -1.97 2.01
N ILE A 59 2.22 -1.60 3.10
CA ILE A 59 2.30 -2.29 4.39
C ILE A 59 1.60 -3.66 4.30
N ALA A 60 0.41 -3.71 3.71
CA ALA A 60 -0.32 -4.96 3.50
C ALA A 60 0.49 -5.96 2.66
N CYS A 61 1.07 -5.52 1.54
CA CYS A 61 1.96 -6.36 0.73
C CYS A 61 3.19 -6.85 1.52
N ALA A 62 3.75 -6.01 2.41
CA ALA A 62 4.86 -6.41 3.26
C ALA A 62 4.48 -7.54 4.22
N VAL A 63 3.34 -7.39 4.89
CA VAL A 63 2.81 -8.37 5.86
C VAL A 63 2.53 -9.70 5.16
N VAL A 64 1.87 -9.66 3.99
CA VAL A 64 1.61 -10.85 3.17
C VAL A 64 2.92 -11.51 2.74
N GLY A 65 3.89 -10.73 2.25
CA GLY A 65 5.20 -11.25 1.85
C GLY A 65 5.96 -11.91 3.01
N LEU A 66 5.91 -11.31 4.21
CA LEU A 66 6.52 -11.87 5.42
C LEU A 66 5.81 -13.16 5.87
N ALA A 67 4.49 -13.22 5.81
CA ALA A 67 3.72 -14.41 6.16
C ALA A 67 3.98 -15.59 5.19
N CYS A 68 4.25 -15.31 3.92
CA CYS A 68 4.62 -16.33 2.92
C CYS A 68 6.07 -16.81 3.04
N ALA A 69 6.96 -16.00 3.62
CA ALA A 69 8.38 -16.31 3.73
C ALA A 69 8.74 -17.69 4.34
N PRO A 70 8.14 -18.14 5.46
CA PRO A 70 8.44 -19.46 6.02
C PRO A 70 8.07 -20.63 5.10
N PHE A 71 7.21 -20.41 4.09
CA PHE A 71 6.86 -21.46 3.13
C PHE A 71 7.98 -21.73 2.11
N PHE A 72 8.88 -20.78 1.85
CA PHE A 72 9.96 -21.01 0.88
C PHE A 72 11.02 -22.03 1.39
N PRO A 73 11.55 -21.93 2.64
CA PRO A 73 12.41 -22.98 3.19
C PRO A 73 11.71 -24.34 3.29
N PHE A 74 10.43 -24.35 3.66
CA PHE A 74 9.64 -25.57 3.66
C PHE A 74 9.52 -26.16 2.25
N GLY A 75 9.26 -25.34 1.23
CA GLY A 75 9.23 -25.74 -0.17
C GLY A 75 10.56 -26.30 -0.67
N LEU A 76 11.69 -25.76 -0.21
CA LEU A 76 13.02 -26.33 -0.50
C LEU A 76 13.19 -27.72 0.11
N TRP A 77 12.79 -27.89 1.38
CA TRP A 77 12.88 -29.19 2.06
C TRP A 77 11.98 -30.25 1.38
N VAL A 78 10.72 -29.92 1.10
CA VAL A 78 9.80 -30.83 0.39
C VAL A 78 10.30 -31.13 -1.03
N GLY A 79 10.80 -30.12 -1.74
CA GLY A 79 11.37 -30.28 -3.08
C GLY A 79 12.58 -31.21 -3.10
N TRP A 80 13.49 -31.06 -2.14
CA TRP A 80 14.66 -31.93 -2.00
C TRP A 80 14.25 -33.38 -1.71
N LYS A 81 13.30 -33.57 -0.79
CA LYS A 81 12.75 -34.90 -0.48
C LYS A 81 12.12 -35.54 -1.72
N ALA A 82 11.28 -34.80 -2.44
CA ALA A 82 10.65 -35.27 -3.67
C ALA A 82 11.68 -35.62 -4.76
N TYR A 83 12.77 -34.86 -4.89
CA TYR A 83 13.84 -35.14 -5.85
C TYR A 83 14.54 -36.49 -5.58
N ARG A 84 14.71 -36.84 -4.30
CA ARG A 84 15.32 -38.11 -3.88
C ARG A 84 14.39 -39.30 -4.03
N GLU A 85 13.12 -39.14 -3.66
CA GLU A 85 12.15 -40.24 -3.54
C GLU A 85 11.38 -40.52 -4.84
N LEU A 86 11.18 -39.51 -5.70
CA LEU A 86 10.30 -39.61 -6.88
C LEU A 86 11.09 -39.38 -8.18
N PRO A 87 11.76 -40.41 -8.73
CA PRO A 87 12.62 -40.26 -9.91
C PRO A 87 11.88 -39.70 -11.15
N TRP A 88 10.60 -40.04 -11.34
CA TRP A 88 9.77 -39.53 -12.44
C TRP A 88 9.25 -38.09 -12.22
N LYS A 89 9.47 -37.48 -11.05
CA LYS A 89 9.10 -36.09 -10.74
C LYS A 89 10.30 -35.17 -10.52
N ARG A 90 11.53 -35.63 -10.76
CA ARG A 90 12.76 -34.86 -10.52
C ARG A 90 12.78 -33.50 -11.20
N THR A 91 12.35 -33.41 -12.46
CA THR A 91 12.29 -32.12 -13.17
C THR A 91 11.33 -31.15 -12.50
N GLN A 92 10.13 -31.61 -12.11
CA GLN A 92 9.15 -30.79 -11.41
C GLN A 92 9.64 -30.36 -10.02
N ALA A 93 10.28 -31.27 -9.27
CA ALA A 93 10.90 -30.97 -7.98
C ALA A 93 12.05 -29.95 -8.11
N ALA A 94 12.89 -30.07 -9.14
CA ALA A 94 13.97 -29.13 -9.42
C ALA A 94 13.44 -27.72 -9.74
N VAL A 95 12.42 -27.61 -10.59
CA VAL A 95 11.74 -26.34 -10.88
C VAL A 95 11.19 -25.71 -9.59
N GLY A 96 10.51 -26.51 -8.77
CA GLY A 96 10.01 -26.06 -7.47
C GLY A 96 11.12 -25.54 -6.56
N MET A 97 12.24 -26.25 -6.43
CA MET A 97 13.37 -25.81 -5.62
C MET A 97 14.01 -24.51 -6.13
N ILE A 98 14.14 -24.34 -7.45
CA ILE A 98 14.67 -23.10 -8.05
C ILE A 98 13.77 -21.91 -7.72
N LEU A 99 12.46 -22.06 -7.90
CA LEU A 99 11.49 -21.00 -7.62
C LEU A 99 11.46 -20.62 -6.12
N ASN A 100 11.50 -21.61 -5.23
CA ASN A 100 11.56 -21.36 -3.78
C ASN A 100 12.90 -20.71 -3.37
N THR A 101 14.02 -21.09 -4.00
CA THR A 101 15.32 -20.44 -3.77
C THR A 101 15.28 -18.96 -4.16
N ALA A 102 14.70 -18.64 -5.32
CA ALA A 102 14.52 -17.27 -5.76
C ALA A 102 13.61 -16.47 -4.80
N GLY A 103 12.53 -17.09 -4.31
CA GLY A 103 11.64 -16.52 -3.29
C GLY A 103 12.37 -16.19 -1.98
N CYS A 104 13.18 -17.12 -1.45
CA CYS A 104 14.05 -16.88 -0.30
C CYS A 104 14.99 -15.69 -0.53
N GLY A 105 15.65 -15.63 -1.69
CA GLY A 105 16.57 -14.54 -2.02
C GLY A 105 15.89 -13.17 -2.06
N LEU A 106 14.75 -13.08 -2.75
CA LEU A 106 13.98 -11.84 -2.83
C LEU A 106 13.50 -11.37 -1.44
N TRP A 107 13.11 -12.31 -0.58
CA TRP A 107 12.70 -12.00 0.79
C TRP A 107 13.84 -11.40 1.62
N VAL A 108 15.03 -12.02 1.58
CA VAL A 108 16.23 -11.50 2.27
C VAL A 108 16.58 -10.11 1.76
N VAL A 109 16.62 -9.90 0.44
CA VAL A 109 16.91 -8.59 -0.17
C VAL A 109 15.90 -7.55 0.30
N THR A 110 14.61 -7.88 0.33
CA THR A 110 13.55 -6.95 0.77
C THR A 110 13.71 -6.55 2.24
N ILE A 111 14.04 -7.48 3.12
CA ILE A 111 14.31 -7.19 4.53
C ILE A 111 15.52 -6.29 4.68
N VAL A 112 16.65 -6.66 4.06
CA VAL A 112 17.89 -5.87 4.11
C VAL A 112 17.66 -4.46 3.59
N TYR A 113 16.96 -4.32 2.46
CA TYR A 113 16.60 -3.03 1.89
C TYR A 113 15.76 -2.19 2.87
N ARG A 114 14.74 -2.78 3.50
CA ARG A 114 13.89 -2.08 4.48
C ARG A 114 14.69 -1.63 5.70
N ILE A 115 15.58 -2.47 6.21
CA ILE A 115 16.48 -2.11 7.32
C ILE A 115 17.39 -0.95 6.91
N ALA A 116 18.02 -1.03 5.73
CA ALA A 116 18.91 0.01 5.22
C ALA A 116 18.18 1.36 5.07
N VAL A 117 16.97 1.37 4.50
CA VAL A 117 16.15 2.58 4.38
C VAL A 117 15.79 3.14 5.76
N ALA A 118 15.36 2.29 6.70
CA ALA A 118 15.03 2.72 8.05
C ALA A 118 16.23 3.28 8.83
N MET A 119 17.45 2.81 8.53
CA MET A 119 18.69 3.35 9.10
C MET A 119 19.08 4.68 8.46
N SER A 120 18.86 4.86 7.14
CA SER A 120 19.17 6.11 6.43
C SER A 120 18.23 7.27 6.77
N ALA A 121 17.06 6.99 7.32
CA ALA A 121 16.06 7.99 7.72
C ALA A 121 16.23 8.49 9.18
N ARG A 122 17.27 8.02 9.88
CA ARG A 122 17.65 8.47 11.23
C ARG A 122 18.81 9.45 11.15
#